data_AF-A0A858CJA7-F1
#
_entry.id   AF-A0A858CJA7-F1
#
_cell.length_a   1.000
_cell.length_b   1.000
_cell.length_c   1.000
_cell.angle_alpha   90.00
_cell.angle_beta   90.00
_cell.angle_gamma   90.00
#
_symmetry.space_group_name_H-M   'P 1'
#
loop_
_entity.id
_entity.type
_entity.pdbx_description
1 polymer ?
#
loop_
_entity_poly.entity_id
_entity_poly.type
_entity_poly.pdbx_seq_one_letter_code
_entity_poly.pdbx_strand_id
1 'polypeptide(L)'
;MNKKSGTSKDAADKLVKGIRRKTRKQYSAEEKIRIVLAGLRGEESIAALCRREGISESLYYTWSKEFLEAGKQRLAGDTARQATSPEVKELRSESAALKEVVADLTLENRLLKKKRDRGWGVRGMRYPASEKLEIIRTVEASHLPVRETLAMLGIPTTTYYRWYDRWSEGGLDALDDTAPHPGSVWNRLPDETRADIIEFALEHENLTPRVLAVKYTDEKQYFVSESSVYRILKAEDLITAPAHIVMKAANEFKDKTTRPNELWQTDFTYLKVLGWGWFYLSTIPDDYSRYIIAWKLCTTMKAEDVTATLDLALEASGCDSATVLAKPRLLSDNGSSYIAGDLADYIEDKGMQHVRGAPYHPQTQGKIERWHQTMKNRVLLEHYFLPGDLERQIAAFVDYYNNERYHESLGNLTPADVYFGRAEQILKQREEIKSKTMLKRRLRHQTENA
;
A
#
# COMPACT_ATOMS: atom_id res chain seq x y z
N MET A 1 -89.28 -38.27 -62.34
CA MET A 1 -90.56 -37.66 -61.90
C MET A 1 -91.15 -38.51 -60.79
N ASN A 2 -91.21 -38.00 -59.56
CA ASN A 2 -92.42 -37.81 -58.73
C ASN A 2 -92.05 -37.72 -57.24
N LYS A 3 -92.32 -36.56 -56.64
CA LYS A 3 -92.37 -36.36 -55.19
C LYS A 3 -93.55 -37.13 -54.59
N LYS A 4 -93.40 -37.61 -53.36
CA LYS A 4 -94.39 -37.59 -52.25
C LYS A 4 -93.72 -38.29 -51.06
N SER A 5 -93.65 -37.81 -49.81
CA SER A 5 -94.43 -36.92 -48.94
C SER A 5 -94.59 -37.70 -47.61
N GLY A 6 -93.69 -37.48 -46.65
CA GLY A 6 -93.72 -38.11 -45.33
C GLY A 6 -93.22 -37.19 -44.20
N THR A 7 -93.14 -35.88 -44.43
CA THR A 7 -92.50 -34.89 -43.55
C THR A 7 -93.44 -34.16 -42.58
N SER A 8 -94.70 -34.61 -42.43
CA SER A 8 -95.69 -33.88 -41.62
C SER A 8 -95.77 -34.32 -40.15
N LYS A 9 -95.53 -35.61 -39.83
CA LYS A 9 -95.71 -36.12 -38.46
C LYS A 9 -94.56 -35.76 -37.53
N ASP A 10 -93.32 -35.83 -38.01
CA ASP A 10 -92.12 -35.45 -37.25
C ASP A 10 -91.99 -33.94 -37.00
N ALA A 11 -92.53 -33.12 -37.90
CA ALA A 11 -92.54 -31.67 -37.75
C ALA A 11 -93.51 -31.23 -36.64
N ALA A 12 -94.70 -31.84 -36.57
CA ALA A 12 -95.68 -31.57 -35.53
C ALA A 12 -95.17 -31.95 -34.14
N ASP A 13 -94.51 -33.11 -34.01
CA ASP A 13 -94.01 -33.60 -32.73
C ASP A 13 -92.81 -32.78 -32.20
N LYS A 14 -91.96 -32.29 -33.12
CA LYS A 14 -90.90 -31.32 -32.80
C LYS A 14 -91.46 -29.95 -32.39
N LEU A 15 -92.54 -29.49 -33.04
CA LEU A 15 -93.19 -28.23 -32.69
C LEU A 15 -93.82 -28.28 -31.29
N VAL A 16 -94.52 -29.39 -30.96
CA VAL A 16 -95.13 -29.60 -29.65
C VAL A 16 -94.07 -29.73 -28.55
N LYS A 17 -92.97 -30.45 -28.80
CA LYS A 17 -91.81 -30.49 -27.88
C LYS A 17 -91.16 -29.12 -27.72
N GLY A 18 -91.05 -28.33 -28.79
CA GLY A 18 -90.52 -26.97 -28.77
C GLY A 18 -91.39 -26.00 -27.95
N ILE A 19 -92.71 -26.09 -28.07
CA ILE A 19 -93.67 -25.30 -27.29
C ILE A 19 -93.61 -25.70 -25.82
N ARG A 20 -93.62 -27.01 -25.49
CA ARG A 20 -93.48 -27.50 -24.11
C ARG A 20 -92.17 -27.07 -23.44
N ARG A 21 -91.07 -26.96 -24.20
CA ARG A 21 -89.77 -26.51 -23.68
C ARG A 21 -89.73 -24.99 -23.43
N LYS A 22 -90.52 -24.20 -24.17
CA LYS A 22 -90.66 -22.73 -24.01
C LYS A 22 -91.60 -22.31 -22.87
N THR A 23 -92.50 -23.17 -22.40
CA THR A 23 -93.44 -22.88 -21.29
C THR A 23 -92.94 -23.26 -19.89
N ARG A 24 -91.69 -23.69 -19.72
CA ARG A 24 -91.16 -24.05 -18.39
C ARG A 24 -90.74 -22.77 -17.64
N LYS A 25 -91.71 -22.13 -16.98
CA LYS A 25 -91.46 -21.02 -16.05
C LYS A 25 -90.39 -21.45 -15.04
N GLN A 26 -89.25 -20.77 -15.03
CA GLN A 26 -88.21 -20.98 -14.01
C GLN A 26 -88.61 -20.18 -12.77
N TYR A 27 -88.75 -20.86 -11.64
CA TYR A 27 -89.06 -20.24 -10.35
C TYR A 27 -87.75 -19.96 -9.60
N SER A 28 -87.57 -18.73 -9.12
CA SER A 28 -86.46 -18.37 -8.25
C SER A 28 -86.58 -19.07 -6.89
N ALA A 29 -85.49 -19.13 -6.12
CA ALA A 29 -85.52 -19.71 -4.78
C ALA A 29 -86.51 -18.98 -3.86
N GLU A 30 -86.57 -17.64 -3.95
CA GLU A 30 -87.51 -16.82 -3.17
C GLU A 30 -88.97 -17.08 -3.55
N GLU A 31 -89.26 -17.27 -4.85
CA GLU A 31 -90.60 -17.61 -5.31
C GLU A 31 -91.04 -18.98 -4.81
N LYS A 32 -90.15 -19.99 -4.87
CA LYS A 32 -90.42 -21.33 -4.33
C LYS A 32 -90.73 -21.27 -2.84
N ILE A 33 -89.92 -20.53 -2.06
CA ILE A 33 -90.11 -20.36 -0.61
C ILE A 33 -91.44 -19.67 -0.32
N ARG A 34 -91.77 -18.57 -1.02
CA ARG A 34 -93.03 -17.85 -0.87
C ARG A 34 -94.25 -18.75 -1.12
N ILE A 35 -94.19 -19.57 -2.17
CA ILE A 35 -95.28 -20.50 -2.53
C ILE A 35 -95.42 -21.62 -1.49
N VAL A 36 -94.31 -22.21 -1.03
CA VAL A 36 -94.34 -23.23 0.04
C VAL A 36 -94.92 -22.66 1.33
N LEU A 37 -94.49 -21.46 1.74
CA LEU A 37 -95.00 -20.80 2.95
C LEU A 37 -96.49 -20.45 2.84
N ALA A 38 -96.97 -20.03 1.66
CA ALA A 38 -98.39 -19.78 1.43
C ALA A 38 -99.24 -21.06 1.60
N GLY A 39 -98.74 -22.21 1.11
CA GLY A 39 -99.43 -23.49 1.30
C GLY A 39 -99.36 -24.02 2.73
N LEU A 40 -98.26 -23.76 3.46
CA LEU A 40 -98.15 -24.11 4.89
C LEU A 40 -99.02 -23.24 5.81
N ARG A 41 -99.31 -21.99 5.43
CA ARG A 41 -100.23 -21.10 6.16
C ARG A 41 -101.69 -21.55 6.11
N GLY A 42 -102.08 -22.35 5.11
CA GLY A 42 -103.41 -22.96 5.03
C GLY A 42 -104.55 -22.01 4.65
N GLU A 43 -104.24 -20.81 4.12
CA GLU A 43 -105.22 -19.79 3.74
C GLU A 43 -106.07 -20.19 2.52
N GLU A 44 -105.56 -21.09 1.66
CA GLU A 44 -106.24 -21.64 0.50
C GLU A 44 -105.88 -23.14 0.33
N SER A 45 -106.72 -23.92 -0.36
CA SER A 45 -106.38 -25.32 -0.67
C SER A 45 -105.13 -25.38 -1.58
N ILE A 46 -104.27 -26.39 -1.37
CA ILE A 46 -103.03 -26.58 -2.17
C ILE A 46 -103.35 -26.67 -3.67
N ALA A 47 -104.48 -27.28 -4.03
CA ALA A 47 -104.95 -27.35 -5.41
C ALA A 47 -105.28 -25.97 -6.01
N ALA A 48 -105.86 -25.05 -5.22
CA ALA A 48 -106.14 -23.68 -5.65
C ALA A 48 -104.84 -22.86 -5.78
N LEU A 49 -103.94 -22.99 -4.80
CA LEU A 49 -102.63 -22.33 -4.83
C LEU A 49 -101.79 -22.77 -6.04
N CYS A 50 -101.75 -24.07 -6.32
CA CYS A 50 -101.02 -24.63 -7.45
C CYS A 50 -101.57 -24.13 -8.80
N ARG A 51 -102.90 -24.01 -8.93
CA ARG A 51 -103.55 -23.43 -10.12
C ARG A 51 -103.21 -21.96 -10.31
N ARG A 52 -103.25 -21.16 -9.24
CA ARG A 52 -102.94 -19.72 -9.28
C ARG A 52 -101.49 -19.47 -9.69
N GLU A 53 -100.57 -20.22 -9.10
CA GLU A 53 -99.13 -20.02 -9.33
C GLU A 53 -98.63 -20.72 -10.60
N GLY A 54 -99.44 -21.62 -11.19
CA GLY A 54 -99.09 -22.35 -12.41
C GLY A 54 -98.09 -23.48 -12.16
N ILE A 55 -98.21 -24.17 -11.03
CA ILE A 55 -97.39 -25.34 -10.67
C ILE A 55 -98.26 -26.60 -10.51
N SER A 56 -97.64 -27.79 -10.62
CA SER A 56 -98.32 -29.03 -10.24
C SER A 56 -98.23 -29.26 -8.73
N GLU A 57 -99.24 -29.91 -8.15
CA GLU A 57 -99.24 -30.27 -6.72
C GLU A 57 -98.02 -31.14 -6.34
N SER A 58 -97.58 -32.03 -7.23
CA SER A 58 -96.36 -32.83 -7.04
C SER A 58 -95.08 -32.00 -6.88
N LEU A 59 -95.01 -30.88 -7.61
CA LEU A 59 -93.87 -29.96 -7.55
C LEU A 59 -93.90 -29.15 -6.24
N TYR A 60 -95.09 -28.72 -5.81
CA TYR A 60 -95.28 -28.10 -4.48
C TYR A 60 -94.81 -29.00 -3.35
N TYR A 61 -95.23 -30.27 -3.31
CA TYR A 61 -94.84 -31.19 -2.24
C TYR A 61 -93.34 -31.50 -2.25
N THR A 62 -92.72 -31.51 -3.43
CA THR A 62 -91.26 -31.67 -3.55
C THR A 62 -90.54 -30.46 -2.94
N TRP A 63 -90.94 -29.24 -3.29
CA TRP A 63 -90.37 -28.02 -2.70
C TRP A 63 -90.65 -27.90 -1.20
N SER A 64 -91.83 -28.29 -0.74
CA SER A 64 -92.18 -28.29 0.68
C SER A 64 -91.32 -29.27 1.47
N LYS A 65 -91.04 -30.46 0.91
CA LYS A 65 -90.18 -31.45 1.54
C LYS A 65 -88.74 -30.95 1.61
N GLU A 66 -88.20 -30.43 0.51
CA GLU A 66 -86.86 -29.85 0.45
C GLU A 66 -86.71 -28.69 1.45
N PHE A 67 -87.72 -27.82 1.56
CA PHE A 67 -87.75 -26.70 2.50
C PHE A 67 -87.74 -27.18 3.97
N LEU A 68 -88.55 -28.18 4.30
CA LEU A 68 -88.62 -28.74 5.67
C LEU A 68 -87.37 -29.54 6.04
N GLU A 69 -86.78 -30.30 5.11
CA GLU A 69 -85.51 -31.02 5.36
C GLU A 69 -84.33 -30.06 5.53
N ALA A 70 -84.26 -28.99 4.73
CA ALA A 70 -83.26 -27.94 4.92
C ALA A 70 -83.43 -27.22 6.27
N GLY A 71 -84.68 -26.94 6.68
CA GLY A 71 -85.00 -26.42 8.01
C GLY A 71 -84.57 -27.37 9.13
N LYS A 72 -84.83 -28.67 8.98
CA LYS A 72 -84.44 -29.71 9.94
C LYS A 72 -82.92 -29.87 10.05
N GLN A 73 -82.19 -29.83 8.93
CA GLN A 73 -80.71 -29.84 8.94
C GLN A 73 -80.14 -28.59 9.62
N ARG A 74 -80.76 -27.42 9.40
CA ARG A 74 -80.33 -26.17 10.03
C ARG A 74 -80.59 -26.16 11.54
N LEU A 75 -81.70 -26.75 11.98
CA LEU A 75 -82.04 -26.92 13.41
C LEU A 75 -81.20 -28.03 14.09
N ALA A 76 -80.81 -29.08 13.36
CA ALA A 76 -79.91 -30.13 13.85
C ALA A 76 -78.43 -29.70 13.87
N GLY A 77 -78.05 -28.70 13.06
CA GLY A 77 -76.70 -28.14 12.99
C GLY A 77 -76.38 -27.07 14.03
N ASP A 78 -77.29 -26.78 14.97
CA ASP A 78 -77.11 -25.73 15.99
C ASP A 78 -76.07 -26.10 17.08
N THR A 79 -75.54 -27.33 17.09
CA THR A 79 -74.33 -27.70 17.86
C THR A 79 -73.02 -27.27 17.19
N ALA A 80 -73.01 -26.91 15.89
CA ALA A 80 -71.82 -26.44 15.18
C ALA A 80 -71.67 -24.90 15.18
N ARG A 81 -72.58 -24.17 15.84
CA ARG A 81 -72.51 -22.71 16.03
C ARG A 81 -71.47 -22.24 17.06
N GLN A 82 -70.48 -23.08 17.40
CA GLN A 82 -69.26 -22.64 18.09
C GLN A 82 -68.16 -22.09 17.15
N ALA A 83 -68.39 -22.04 15.83
CA ALA A 83 -67.42 -21.50 14.87
C ALA A 83 -67.41 -19.96 14.72
N THR A 84 -68.30 -19.24 15.41
CA THR A 84 -68.36 -17.76 15.47
C THR A 84 -68.45 -17.26 16.92
N SER A 85 -67.77 -17.94 17.85
CA SER A 85 -67.52 -17.44 19.19
C SER A 85 -66.42 -16.37 19.14
N PRO A 86 -66.45 -15.32 19.99
CA PRO A 86 -65.30 -14.44 20.25
C PRO A 86 -63.97 -15.19 20.34
N GLU A 87 -64.01 -16.40 20.91
CA GLU A 87 -62.92 -17.35 21.05
C GLU A 87 -62.26 -17.76 19.71
N VAL A 88 -63.02 -17.96 18.63
CA VAL A 88 -62.44 -18.32 17.31
C VAL A 88 -61.74 -17.12 16.67
N LYS A 89 -62.26 -15.91 16.91
CA LYS A 89 -61.64 -14.66 16.44
C LYS A 89 -60.36 -14.37 17.23
N GLU A 90 -60.39 -14.61 18.54
CA GLU A 90 -59.25 -14.54 19.45
C GLU A 90 -58.17 -15.54 19.04
N LEU A 91 -58.51 -16.82 18.86
CA LEU A 91 -57.58 -17.86 18.38
C LEU A 91 -56.98 -17.56 17.01
N ARG A 92 -57.72 -16.94 16.09
CA ARG A 92 -57.17 -16.50 14.79
C ARG A 92 -56.21 -15.32 14.92
N SER A 93 -56.52 -14.38 15.81
CA SER A 93 -55.65 -13.25 16.14
C SER A 93 -54.36 -13.74 16.80
N GLU A 94 -54.48 -14.66 17.76
CA GLU A 94 -53.35 -15.33 18.40
C GLU A 94 -52.52 -16.13 17.40
N SER A 95 -53.15 -16.88 16.49
CA SER A 95 -52.43 -17.61 15.45
C SER A 95 -51.67 -16.69 14.49
N ALA A 96 -52.21 -15.50 14.17
CA ALA A 96 -51.52 -14.50 13.38
C ALA A 96 -50.33 -13.91 14.14
N ALA A 97 -50.53 -13.49 15.39
CA ALA A 97 -49.47 -12.97 16.25
C ALA A 97 -48.36 -14.01 16.49
N LEU A 98 -48.72 -15.28 16.72
CA LEU A 98 -47.76 -16.38 16.86
C LEU A 98 -46.98 -16.62 15.58
N LYS A 99 -47.60 -16.51 14.40
CA LYS A 99 -46.88 -16.65 13.12
C LYS A 99 -45.88 -15.52 12.90
N GLU A 100 -46.23 -14.31 13.29
CA GLU A 100 -45.33 -13.14 13.25
C GLU A 100 -44.15 -13.35 14.21
N VAL A 101 -44.42 -13.70 15.46
CA VAL A 101 -43.38 -14.01 16.47
C VAL A 101 -42.50 -15.18 16.01
N VAL A 102 -43.07 -16.23 15.41
CA VAL A 102 -42.29 -17.35 14.88
C VAL A 102 -41.42 -16.91 13.70
N ALA A 103 -41.91 -16.03 12.82
CA ALA A 103 -41.12 -15.50 11.72
C ALA A 103 -39.94 -14.65 12.23
N ASP A 104 -40.17 -13.79 13.22
CA ASP A 104 -39.15 -12.96 13.87
C ASP A 104 -38.10 -13.82 14.56
N LEU A 105 -38.53 -14.77 15.41
CA LEU A 105 -37.64 -15.70 16.09
C LEU A 105 -36.85 -16.59 15.12
N THR A 106 -37.45 -16.96 13.99
CA THR A 106 -36.76 -17.75 12.95
C THR A 106 -35.67 -16.93 12.28
N LEU A 107 -35.94 -15.66 11.96
CA LEU A 107 -34.94 -14.76 11.39
C LEU A 107 -33.82 -14.46 12.39
N GLU A 108 -34.16 -14.16 13.64
CA GLU A 108 -33.20 -13.92 14.72
C GLU A 108 -32.28 -15.15 14.89
N ASN A 109 -32.85 -16.35 14.95
CA ASN A 109 -32.06 -17.59 15.01
C ASN A 109 -31.13 -17.74 13.81
N ARG A 110 -31.58 -17.37 12.60
CA ARG A 110 -30.74 -17.42 11.39
C ARG A 110 -29.59 -16.42 11.46
N LEU A 111 -29.85 -15.19 11.92
CA LEU A 111 -28.84 -14.15 12.08
C LEU A 111 -27.80 -14.52 13.14
N LEU A 112 -28.25 -15.04 14.29
CA LEU A 112 -27.38 -15.51 15.37
C LEU A 112 -26.54 -16.71 14.95
N LYS A 113 -27.10 -17.65 14.18
CA LYS A 113 -26.33 -18.77 13.58
C LYS A 113 -25.25 -18.24 12.64
N LYS A 114 -25.58 -17.34 11.71
CA LYS A 114 -24.59 -16.72 10.81
C LYS A 114 -23.48 -16.02 11.58
N LYS A 115 -23.84 -15.23 12.59
CA LYS A 115 -22.87 -14.56 13.47
C LYS A 115 -21.92 -15.55 14.13
N ARG A 116 -22.45 -16.64 14.70
CA ARG A 116 -21.66 -17.68 15.35
C ARG A 116 -20.74 -18.39 14.36
N ASP A 117 -21.28 -18.82 13.22
CA ASP A 117 -20.55 -19.65 12.26
C ASP A 117 -19.46 -18.85 11.51
N ARG A 118 -19.68 -17.54 11.31
CA ARG A 118 -18.70 -16.62 10.67
C ARG A 118 -17.85 -15.82 11.65
N GLY A 119 -18.15 -15.87 12.96
CA GLY A 119 -17.45 -15.06 13.96
C GLY A 119 -17.69 -13.55 13.83
N TRP A 120 -18.83 -13.13 13.28
CA TRP A 120 -19.13 -11.70 13.09
C TRP A 120 -19.32 -10.95 14.43
N GLY A 121 -18.95 -9.69 14.43
CA GLY A 121 -19.10 -8.79 15.58
C GLY A 121 -18.05 -8.96 16.69
N VAL A 122 -17.01 -9.78 16.49
CA VAL A 122 -15.90 -9.92 17.44
C VAL A 122 -14.97 -8.71 17.36
N ARG A 123 -14.51 -8.21 18.51
CA ARG A 123 -13.61 -7.05 18.60
C ARG A 123 -12.30 -7.35 17.86
N GLY A 124 -11.93 -6.47 16.93
CA GLY A 124 -10.71 -6.61 16.12
C GLY A 124 -10.86 -7.48 14.87
N MET A 125 -12.06 -7.99 14.58
CA MET A 125 -12.33 -8.77 13.36
C MET A 125 -12.20 -7.89 12.11
N ARG A 126 -11.51 -8.42 11.10
CA ARG A 126 -11.33 -7.78 9.78
C ARG A 126 -12.14 -8.56 8.75
N TYR A 127 -13.05 -7.88 8.05
CA TYR A 127 -13.98 -8.51 7.11
C TYR A 127 -13.44 -8.41 5.68
N PRO A 128 -13.28 -9.51 4.94
CA PRO A 128 -13.00 -9.46 3.50
C PRO A 128 -14.19 -8.82 2.75
N ALA A 129 -13.95 -8.31 1.54
CA ALA A 129 -14.99 -7.68 0.71
C ALA A 129 -16.22 -8.57 0.51
N SER A 130 -16.00 -9.88 0.34
CA SER A 130 -17.07 -10.88 0.21
C SER A 130 -17.97 -10.96 1.45
N GLU A 131 -17.40 -10.92 2.66
CA GLU A 131 -18.18 -10.95 3.89
C GLU A 131 -18.89 -9.62 4.15
N LYS A 132 -18.26 -8.49 3.83
CA LYS A 132 -18.94 -7.18 3.88
C LYS A 132 -20.18 -7.16 2.98
N LEU A 133 -20.08 -7.71 1.77
CA LEU A 133 -21.22 -7.84 0.86
C LEU A 133 -22.27 -8.83 1.40
N GLU A 134 -21.85 -9.95 2.01
CA GLU A 134 -22.78 -10.90 2.62
C GLU A 134 -23.58 -10.24 3.76
N ILE A 135 -22.93 -9.42 4.58
CA ILE A 135 -23.56 -8.64 5.65
C ILE A 135 -24.54 -7.63 5.05
N ILE A 136 -24.14 -6.87 4.02
CA ILE A 136 -25.02 -5.88 3.36
C ILE A 136 -26.30 -6.55 2.85
N ARG A 137 -26.16 -7.64 2.08
CA ARG A 137 -27.32 -8.39 1.56
C ARG A 137 -28.17 -9.02 2.65
N THR A 138 -27.55 -9.47 3.75
CA THR A 138 -28.28 -10.04 4.89
C THR A 138 -29.12 -8.98 5.59
N VAL A 139 -28.63 -7.74 5.68
CA VAL A 139 -29.38 -6.61 6.25
C VAL A 139 -30.48 -6.13 5.30
N GLU A 140 -30.22 -6.04 3.99
CA GLU A 140 -31.24 -5.66 2.99
C GLU A 140 -32.38 -6.67 2.89
N ALA A 141 -32.09 -7.97 3.06
CA ALA A 141 -33.08 -9.04 3.02
C ALA A 141 -33.83 -9.25 4.34
N SER A 142 -33.44 -8.54 5.40
CA SER A 142 -34.07 -8.63 6.73
C SER A 142 -35.39 -7.86 6.74
N HIS A 143 -36.44 -8.45 7.32
CA HIS A 143 -37.69 -7.72 7.58
C HIS A 143 -37.66 -6.94 8.90
N LEU A 144 -36.59 -7.08 9.70
CA LEU A 144 -36.36 -6.32 10.92
C LEU A 144 -35.68 -4.97 10.61
N PRO A 145 -35.83 -3.95 11.47
CA PRO A 145 -35.10 -2.70 11.35
C PRO A 145 -33.58 -2.91 11.24
N VAL A 146 -32.92 -2.09 10.40
CA VAL A 146 -31.47 -2.15 10.15
C VAL A 146 -30.66 -2.14 11.46
N ARG A 147 -31.03 -1.26 12.40
CA ARG A 147 -30.34 -1.14 13.69
C ARG A 147 -30.42 -2.42 14.53
N GLU A 148 -31.57 -3.09 14.51
CA GLU A 148 -31.81 -4.31 15.27
C GLU A 148 -31.07 -5.49 14.65
N THR A 149 -31.15 -5.63 13.31
CA THR A 149 -30.39 -6.63 12.55
C THR A 149 -28.88 -6.49 12.81
N LEU A 150 -28.36 -5.26 12.77
CA LEU A 150 -26.94 -5.00 13.03
C LEU A 150 -26.54 -5.25 14.49
N ALA A 151 -27.41 -4.96 15.45
CA ALA A 151 -27.19 -5.27 16.86
C ALA A 151 -27.07 -6.78 17.09
N MET A 152 -27.95 -7.58 16.48
CA MET A 152 -27.87 -9.05 16.51
C MET A 152 -26.55 -9.54 15.92
N LEU A 153 -26.13 -9.00 14.77
CA LEU A 153 -24.86 -9.33 14.11
C LEU A 153 -23.61 -8.80 14.84
N GLY A 154 -23.77 -7.85 15.77
CA GLY A 154 -22.66 -7.22 16.50
C GLY A 154 -21.86 -6.22 15.68
N ILE A 155 -22.47 -5.60 14.65
CA ILE A 155 -21.81 -4.68 13.72
C ILE A 155 -22.25 -3.24 14.02
N PRO A 156 -21.32 -2.28 14.22
CA PRO A 156 -21.70 -0.88 14.41
C PRO A 156 -22.41 -0.30 13.19
N THR A 157 -23.46 0.50 13.42
CA THR A 157 -24.25 1.15 12.37
C THR A 157 -23.40 2.05 11.45
N THR A 158 -22.44 2.79 12.02
CA THR A 158 -21.50 3.63 11.27
C THR A 158 -20.61 2.82 10.32
N THR A 159 -20.17 1.64 10.75
CA THR A 159 -19.38 0.73 9.92
C THR A 159 -20.18 0.17 8.76
N TYR A 160 -21.44 -0.21 9.02
CA TYR A 160 -22.36 -0.71 7.99
C TYR A 160 -22.60 0.33 6.90
N TYR A 161 -23.02 1.55 7.26
CA TYR A 161 -23.29 2.59 6.26
C TYR A 161 -22.05 2.97 5.46
N ARG A 162 -20.87 3.03 6.09
CA ARG A 162 -19.60 3.23 5.36
C ARG A 162 -19.32 2.13 4.32
N TRP A 163 -19.65 0.88 4.61
CA TRP A 163 -19.52 -0.20 3.61
C TRP A 163 -20.61 -0.11 2.55
N TYR A 164 -21.83 0.25 2.94
CA TYR A 164 -22.97 0.42 2.04
C TYR A 164 -22.70 1.51 1.01
N ASP A 165 -22.23 2.68 1.43
CA ASP A 165 -21.91 3.81 0.55
C ASP A 165 -20.83 3.43 -0.46
N ARG A 166 -19.74 2.79 0.00
CA ARG A 166 -18.66 2.31 -0.87
C ARG A 166 -19.15 1.27 -1.89
N TRP A 167 -20.02 0.36 -1.46
CA TRP A 167 -20.60 -0.64 -2.36
C TRP A 167 -21.57 -0.02 -3.37
N SER A 168 -22.38 0.94 -2.95
CA SER A 168 -23.32 1.68 -3.81
C SER A 168 -22.59 2.46 -4.92
N GLU A 169 -21.44 3.06 -4.58
CA GLU A 169 -20.64 3.86 -5.53
C GLU A 169 -19.72 3.02 -6.43
N GLY A 170 -19.15 1.93 -5.94
CA GLY A 170 -18.05 1.22 -6.62
C GLY A 170 -18.11 -0.31 -6.60
N GLY A 171 -19.25 -0.90 -6.21
CA GLY A 171 -19.47 -2.35 -6.29
C GLY A 171 -18.62 -3.17 -5.32
N LEU A 172 -18.31 -4.42 -5.68
CA LEU A 172 -17.60 -5.37 -4.80
C LEU A 172 -16.14 -4.94 -4.55
N ASP A 173 -15.44 -4.44 -5.56
CA ASP A 173 -14.03 -4.06 -5.45
C ASP A 173 -13.85 -2.86 -4.50
N ALA A 174 -14.84 -1.97 -4.45
CA ALA A 174 -14.84 -0.84 -3.53
C ALA A 174 -15.01 -1.24 -2.06
N LEU A 175 -15.37 -2.49 -1.74
CA LEU A 175 -15.45 -2.99 -0.36
C LEU A 175 -14.09 -3.44 0.20
N ASP A 176 -13.05 -3.56 -0.63
CA ASP A 176 -11.73 -3.96 -0.17
C ASP A 176 -11.13 -2.93 0.79
N ASP A 177 -10.35 -3.42 1.76
CA ASP A 177 -9.64 -2.53 2.65
C ASP A 177 -8.53 -1.81 1.89
N THR A 178 -8.73 -0.53 1.63
CA THR A 178 -7.67 0.36 1.20
C THR A 178 -6.69 0.54 2.36
N ALA A 179 -5.40 0.33 2.12
CA ALA A 179 -4.40 0.68 3.11
C ALA A 179 -4.58 2.16 3.51
N PRO A 180 -4.53 2.49 4.81
CA PRO A 180 -4.63 3.86 5.27
C PRO A 180 -3.40 4.61 4.78
N HIS A 181 -3.52 5.30 3.65
CA HIS A 181 -2.50 6.21 3.17
C HIS A 181 -2.85 7.60 3.70
N PRO A 182 -1.94 8.27 4.44
CA PRO A 182 -2.10 9.69 4.67
C PRO A 182 -2.24 10.38 3.30
N GLY A 183 -3.37 11.05 3.05
CA GLY A 183 -3.66 11.66 1.75
C GLY A 183 -2.56 12.59 1.25
N SER A 184 -1.85 13.26 2.18
CA SER A 184 -0.64 14.00 1.88
C SER A 184 0.31 14.02 3.08
N VAL A 185 1.55 13.55 2.89
CA VAL A 185 2.63 13.63 3.88
C VAL A 185 3.36 14.95 3.68
N TRP A 186 3.44 15.78 4.72
CA TRP A 186 4.03 17.13 4.65
C TRP A 186 5.49 17.18 4.14
N ASN A 187 6.26 16.10 4.33
CA ASN A 187 7.63 16.00 3.88
C ASN A 187 7.77 15.22 2.55
N ARG A 188 6.68 15.05 1.80
CA ARG A 188 6.73 14.52 0.45
C ARG A 188 7.49 15.50 -0.45
N LEU A 189 8.41 14.96 -1.25
CA LEU A 189 9.08 15.74 -2.29
C LEU A 189 8.07 16.09 -3.38
N PRO A 190 7.99 17.37 -3.79
CA PRO A 190 7.21 17.78 -4.95
C PRO A 190 7.60 17.01 -6.20
N ASP A 191 6.63 16.78 -7.10
CA ASP A 191 6.88 16.03 -8.33
C ASP A 191 7.85 16.78 -9.27
N GLU A 192 7.82 18.11 -9.30
CA GLU A 192 8.82 18.94 -9.99
C GLU A 192 10.25 18.68 -9.48
N THR A 193 10.43 18.56 -8.17
CA THR A 193 11.74 18.30 -7.56
C THR A 193 12.18 16.87 -7.81
N ARG A 194 11.24 15.91 -7.86
CA ARG A 194 11.53 14.52 -8.21
C ARG A 194 12.06 14.42 -9.64
N ALA A 195 11.43 15.13 -10.59
CA ALA A 195 11.88 15.18 -11.98
C ALA A 195 13.28 15.80 -12.09
N ASP A 196 13.53 16.93 -11.42
CA ASP A 196 14.86 17.57 -11.41
C ASP A 196 15.94 16.68 -10.76
N ILE A 197 15.61 15.87 -9.73
CA ILE A 197 16.55 14.88 -9.17
C ILE A 197 16.88 13.79 -10.20
N ILE A 198 15.90 13.35 -11.01
CA ILE A 198 16.11 12.34 -12.05
C ILE A 198 17.02 12.89 -13.14
N GLU A 199 16.74 14.09 -13.64
CA GLU A 199 17.57 14.78 -14.63
C GLU A 199 19.01 14.95 -14.10
N PHE A 200 19.16 15.44 -12.87
CA PHE A 200 20.46 15.57 -12.23
C PHE A 200 21.20 14.23 -12.06
N ALA A 201 20.48 13.13 -11.86
CA ALA A 201 21.07 11.79 -11.79
C ALA A 201 21.58 11.31 -13.15
N LEU A 202 20.86 11.62 -14.23
CA LEU A 202 21.26 11.28 -15.59
C LEU A 202 22.49 12.07 -16.05
N GLU A 203 22.65 13.31 -15.59
CA GLU A 203 23.90 14.07 -15.80
C GLU A 203 25.09 13.47 -15.03
N HIS A 204 24.83 12.68 -13.98
CA HIS A 204 25.82 12.17 -13.04
C HIS A 204 25.73 10.65 -12.85
N GLU A 205 25.74 9.91 -13.96
CA GLU A 205 25.48 8.45 -14.02
C GLU A 205 26.33 7.59 -13.06
N ASN A 206 27.53 8.06 -12.71
CA ASN A 206 28.49 7.33 -11.90
C ASN A 206 28.38 7.61 -10.39
N LEU A 207 27.47 8.48 -9.94
CA LEU A 207 27.34 8.84 -8.54
C LEU A 207 26.39 7.90 -7.79
N THR A 208 26.83 7.48 -6.62
CA THR A 208 25.96 6.74 -5.69
C THR A 208 24.83 7.63 -5.17
N PRO A 209 23.67 7.09 -4.75
CA PRO A 209 22.57 7.88 -4.20
C PRO A 209 22.97 8.79 -3.04
N ARG A 210 23.91 8.35 -2.19
CA ARG A 210 24.50 9.15 -1.11
C ARG A 210 25.18 10.40 -1.65
N VAL A 211 26.11 10.20 -2.60
CA VAL A 211 26.92 11.29 -3.16
C VAL A 211 26.05 12.23 -3.98
N LEU A 212 25.11 11.68 -4.76
CA LEU A 212 24.16 12.46 -5.53
C LEU A 212 23.31 13.37 -4.64
N ALA A 213 22.80 12.87 -3.51
CA ALA A 213 22.03 13.68 -2.57
C ALA A 213 22.83 14.85 -1.97
N VAL A 214 24.11 14.63 -1.66
CA VAL A 214 25.00 15.65 -1.14
C VAL A 214 25.31 16.70 -2.21
N LYS A 215 25.74 16.26 -3.40
CA LYS A 215 26.05 17.16 -4.52
C LYS A 215 24.82 17.97 -4.95
N TYR A 216 23.64 17.34 -5.00
CA TYR A 216 22.38 18.02 -5.28
C TYR A 216 22.07 19.08 -4.22
N THR A 217 22.29 18.78 -2.93
CA THR A 217 22.09 19.77 -1.86
C THR A 217 23.03 20.96 -2.00
N ASP A 218 24.30 20.72 -2.37
CA ASP A 218 25.30 21.77 -2.56
C ASP A 218 25.03 22.62 -3.81
N GLU A 219 24.66 22.02 -4.94
CA GLU A 219 24.50 22.73 -6.21
C GLU A 219 23.13 23.37 -6.37
N LYS A 220 22.06 22.62 -6.07
CA LYS A 220 20.68 23.09 -6.22
C LYS A 220 20.18 23.86 -4.99
N GLN A 221 21.01 23.95 -3.94
CA GLN A 221 20.67 24.61 -2.66
C GLN A 221 19.32 24.12 -2.10
N TYR A 222 19.02 22.83 -2.29
CA TYR A 222 17.78 22.20 -1.88
C TYR A 222 18.06 20.83 -1.26
N PHE A 223 17.71 20.67 0.01
CA PHE A 223 18.08 19.47 0.76
C PHE A 223 17.25 18.26 0.35
N VAL A 224 17.93 17.17 0.01
CA VAL A 224 17.31 15.85 -0.23
C VAL A 224 18.04 14.80 0.59
N SER A 225 17.31 13.83 1.16
CA SER A 225 17.94 12.73 1.88
C SER A 225 18.37 11.62 0.92
N GLU A 226 19.47 10.94 1.24
CA GLU A 226 19.94 9.75 0.52
C GLU A 226 18.81 8.74 0.29
N SER A 227 18.03 8.42 1.33
CA SER A 227 16.93 7.46 1.20
C SER A 227 15.82 7.94 0.27
N SER A 228 15.65 9.25 0.09
CA SER A 228 14.68 9.79 -0.87
C SER A 228 15.20 9.70 -2.30
N VAL A 229 16.45 10.08 -2.52
CA VAL A 229 17.13 9.90 -3.81
C VAL A 229 17.15 8.44 -4.21
N TYR A 230 17.57 7.53 -3.33
CA TYR A 230 17.54 6.08 -3.56
C TYR A 230 16.15 5.59 -3.98
N ARG A 231 15.09 6.00 -3.28
CA ARG A 231 13.71 5.59 -3.61
C ARG A 231 13.24 6.13 -4.96
N ILE A 232 13.65 7.33 -5.34
CA ILE A 232 13.33 7.92 -6.64
C ILE A 232 14.04 7.13 -7.74
N LEU A 233 15.36 6.96 -7.63
CA LEU A 233 16.14 6.21 -8.61
C LEU A 233 15.68 4.76 -8.73
N LYS A 234 15.29 4.13 -7.62
CA LYS A 234 14.74 2.77 -7.62
C LYS A 234 13.40 2.68 -8.36
N ALA A 235 12.55 3.68 -8.22
CA ALA A 235 11.23 3.69 -8.87
C ALA A 235 11.34 3.86 -10.39
N GLU A 236 12.40 4.51 -10.86
CA GLU A 236 12.71 4.72 -12.27
C GLU A 236 13.72 3.69 -12.84
N ASP A 237 14.04 2.63 -12.07
CA ASP A 237 15.03 1.60 -12.43
C ASP A 237 16.44 2.15 -12.79
N LEU A 238 16.81 3.31 -12.24
CA LEU A 238 18.09 3.99 -12.45
C LEU A 238 19.17 3.57 -11.44
N ILE A 239 18.93 2.54 -10.62
CA ILE A 239 19.96 2.00 -9.73
C ILE A 239 20.82 1.03 -10.53
N THR A 240 21.94 1.56 -11.01
CA THR A 240 22.98 0.74 -11.64
C THR A 240 23.55 -0.23 -10.61
N ALA A 241 23.76 -1.50 -11.00
CA ALA A 241 24.56 -2.42 -10.20
C ALA A 241 25.94 -1.77 -9.96
N PRO A 242 26.46 -1.81 -8.73
CA PRO A 242 27.72 -1.15 -8.45
C PRO A 242 28.80 -1.79 -9.31
N ALA A 243 29.51 -0.98 -10.10
CA ALA A 243 30.64 -1.43 -10.92
C ALA A 243 31.81 -2.00 -10.07
N HIS A 244 31.71 -1.94 -8.75
CA HIS A 244 32.74 -2.35 -7.81
C HIS A 244 32.12 -2.88 -6.50
N ILE A 245 32.72 -3.93 -5.95
CA ILE A 245 32.35 -4.45 -4.63
C ILE A 245 32.80 -3.45 -3.57
N VAL A 246 31.83 -2.77 -2.95
CA VAL A 246 32.10 -1.89 -1.80
C VAL A 246 32.26 -2.78 -0.57
N MET A 247 33.51 -3.09 -0.20
CA MET A 247 33.77 -3.72 1.10
C MET A 247 33.52 -2.71 2.21
N LYS A 248 32.58 -3.03 3.10
CA LYS A 248 32.29 -2.27 4.32
C LYS A 248 33.54 -2.24 5.20
N ALA A 249 33.96 -1.04 5.60
CA ALA A 249 35.06 -0.89 6.55
C ALA A 249 34.64 -1.41 7.93
N ALA A 250 35.44 -2.32 8.50
CA ALA A 250 35.39 -2.65 9.91
C ALA A 250 36.35 -1.73 10.69
N ASN A 251 35.82 -1.21 11.80
CA ASN A 251 36.47 -0.60 12.95
C ASN A 251 36.94 0.86 12.89
N GLU A 252 36.55 1.58 13.94
CA GLU A 252 36.85 2.97 14.26
C GLU A 252 38.24 3.09 14.92
N PHE A 253 39.01 4.11 14.54
CA PHE A 253 40.40 4.32 14.96
C PHE A 253 40.49 4.83 16.40
N LYS A 254 41.43 4.29 17.19
CA LYS A 254 41.61 4.61 18.63
C LYS A 254 42.42 5.88 18.92
N ASP A 255 43.43 6.21 18.11
CA ASP A 255 44.15 7.50 18.18
C ASP A 255 43.77 8.34 16.97
N LYS A 256 43.02 9.42 17.22
CA LYS A 256 42.55 10.32 16.17
C LYS A 256 43.42 11.58 16.16
N THR A 257 44.00 11.88 15.01
CA THR A 257 44.53 13.22 14.71
C THR A 257 43.43 14.26 14.88
N THR A 258 43.81 15.47 15.27
CA THR A 258 42.89 16.55 15.62
C THR A 258 42.93 17.72 14.64
N ARG A 259 44.02 17.85 13.86
CA ARG A 259 44.20 18.93 12.89
C ARG A 259 44.96 18.47 11.63
N PRO A 260 44.82 19.18 10.50
CA PRO A 260 45.68 18.97 9.34
C PRO A 260 47.17 19.16 9.69
N ASN A 261 48.04 18.42 9.00
CA ASN A 261 49.49 18.42 9.17
C ASN A 261 49.97 18.00 10.58
N GLU A 262 49.17 17.24 11.31
CA GLU A 262 49.60 16.65 12.59
C GLU A 262 50.36 15.32 12.40
N LEU A 263 49.90 14.51 11.44
CA LEU A 263 50.48 13.22 11.09
C LEU A 263 50.31 13.01 9.58
N TRP A 264 51.42 12.74 8.92
CA TRP A 264 51.44 12.30 7.53
C TRP A 264 51.70 10.81 7.49
N GLN A 265 51.03 10.10 6.60
CA GLN A 265 51.37 8.71 6.32
C GLN A 265 52.23 8.64 5.07
N THR A 266 53.03 7.59 4.93
CA THR A 266 53.73 7.30 3.68
C THR A 266 53.77 5.80 3.46
N ASP A 267 53.57 5.42 2.20
CA ASP A 267 53.60 4.04 1.74
C ASP A 267 53.93 4.05 0.24
N PHE A 268 54.49 2.94 -0.23
CA PHE A 268 54.70 2.70 -1.65
C PHE A 268 53.68 1.72 -2.21
N THR A 269 53.26 1.97 -3.44
CA THR A 269 52.56 0.95 -4.21
C THR A 269 53.16 0.81 -5.59
N TYR A 270 53.15 -0.40 -6.15
CA TYR A 270 53.72 -0.64 -7.47
C TYR A 270 52.63 -0.76 -8.54
N LEU A 271 52.96 -0.29 -9.74
CA LEU A 271 52.12 -0.26 -10.93
C LEU A 271 52.95 -0.76 -12.13
N LYS A 272 52.32 -1.50 -13.05
CA LYS A 272 53.02 -2.06 -14.22
C LYS A 272 52.70 -1.25 -15.47
N VAL A 273 53.74 -0.84 -16.19
CA VAL A 273 53.63 -0.25 -17.52
C VAL A 273 54.10 -1.29 -18.55
N LEU A 274 53.26 -1.57 -19.54
CA LEU A 274 53.55 -2.56 -20.56
C LEU A 274 54.76 -2.13 -21.39
N GLY A 275 55.77 -2.99 -21.48
CA GLY A 275 57.03 -2.70 -22.20
C GLY A 275 58.10 -1.98 -21.38
N TRP A 276 57.76 -1.35 -20.26
CA TRP A 276 58.69 -0.56 -19.45
C TRP A 276 59.00 -1.16 -18.07
N GLY A 277 58.12 -2.03 -17.56
CA GLY A 277 58.33 -2.73 -16.28
C GLY A 277 57.51 -2.13 -15.13
N TRP A 278 58.04 -2.25 -13.92
CA TRP A 278 57.38 -1.81 -12.70
C TRP A 278 57.80 -0.40 -12.31
N PHE A 279 56.82 0.42 -11.94
CA PHE A 279 56.98 1.73 -11.35
C PHE A 279 56.42 1.72 -9.93
N TYR A 280 56.98 2.56 -9.06
CA TYR A 280 56.66 2.65 -7.65
C TYR A 280 56.10 4.04 -7.35
N LEU A 281 54.88 4.11 -6.87
CA LEU A 281 54.23 5.35 -6.47
C LEU A 281 54.47 5.57 -4.98
N SER A 282 55.24 6.60 -4.65
CA SER A 282 55.34 7.13 -3.28
C SER A 282 54.21 8.11 -3.04
N THR A 283 53.47 7.97 -1.94
CA THR A 283 52.33 8.85 -1.64
C THR A 283 52.40 9.35 -0.20
N ILE A 284 52.04 10.61 0.01
CA ILE A 284 51.99 11.26 1.34
C ILE A 284 50.60 11.90 1.55
N PRO A 285 49.65 11.15 2.15
CA PRO A 285 48.40 11.70 2.64
C PRO A 285 48.53 12.31 4.05
N ASP A 286 47.75 13.36 4.28
CA ASP A 286 47.43 13.85 5.62
C ASP A 286 46.45 12.88 6.32
N ASP A 287 46.78 12.46 7.54
CA ASP A 287 45.97 11.48 8.28
C ASP A 287 44.59 12.02 8.67
N TYR A 288 44.50 13.31 9.00
CA TYR A 288 43.28 13.94 9.49
C TYR A 288 42.27 14.20 8.36
N SER A 289 42.68 14.94 7.34
CA SER A 289 41.85 15.37 6.21
C SER A 289 41.75 14.34 5.09
N ARG A 290 42.61 13.31 5.09
CA ARG A 290 42.82 12.37 3.98
C ARG A 290 43.38 13.01 2.70
N TYR A 291 43.74 14.28 2.72
CA TYR A 291 44.23 15.01 1.56
C TYR A 291 45.58 14.46 1.10
N ILE A 292 45.72 14.18 -0.19
CA ILE A 292 47.01 13.78 -0.76
C ILE A 292 47.85 15.04 -0.92
N ILE A 293 48.86 15.20 -0.07
CA ILE A 293 49.73 16.39 -0.05
C ILE A 293 50.71 16.33 -1.20
N ALA A 294 51.38 15.19 -1.35
CA ALA A 294 52.30 14.93 -2.43
C ALA A 294 52.29 13.46 -2.83
N TRP A 295 52.70 13.22 -4.07
CA TRP A 295 52.96 11.89 -4.60
C TRP A 295 54.04 11.99 -5.68
N LYS A 296 54.73 10.88 -5.92
CA LYS A 296 55.76 10.80 -6.96
C LYS A 296 55.82 9.40 -7.56
N LEU A 297 55.87 9.32 -8.88
CA LEU A 297 56.08 8.07 -9.59
C LEU A 297 57.58 7.84 -9.80
N CYS A 298 58.11 6.81 -9.16
CA CYS A 298 59.53 6.46 -9.15
C CYS A 298 59.80 5.16 -9.92
N THR A 299 61.02 4.99 -10.41
CA THR A 299 61.51 3.73 -10.99
C THR A 299 62.08 2.78 -9.96
N THR A 300 62.33 3.28 -8.74
CA THR A 300 62.89 2.52 -7.61
C THR A 300 62.08 2.74 -6.34
N MET A 301 62.41 1.98 -5.30
CA MET A 301 61.82 2.07 -3.98
C MET A 301 62.93 2.35 -2.95
N LYS A 302 63.76 3.38 -3.18
CA LYS A 302 64.88 3.73 -2.30
C LYS A 302 64.48 4.81 -1.29
N ALA A 303 65.30 5.02 -0.27
CA ALA A 303 65.11 6.12 0.68
C ALA A 303 65.09 7.49 -0.04
N GLU A 304 65.94 7.67 -1.05
CA GLU A 304 66.00 8.87 -1.92
C GLU A 304 64.65 9.20 -2.59
N ASP A 305 63.87 8.18 -2.95
CA ASP A 305 62.54 8.37 -3.57
C ASP A 305 61.52 8.90 -2.54
N VAL A 306 61.61 8.41 -1.29
CA VAL A 306 60.77 8.87 -0.17
C VAL A 306 61.11 10.30 0.20
N THR A 307 62.40 10.61 0.37
CA THR A 307 62.85 11.95 0.75
C THR A 307 62.48 12.99 -0.30
N ALA A 308 62.63 12.66 -1.59
CA ALA A 308 62.20 13.53 -2.67
C ALA A 308 60.67 13.78 -2.67
N THR A 309 59.87 12.80 -2.25
CA THR A 309 58.41 12.97 -2.11
C THR A 309 58.06 13.80 -0.87
N LEU A 310 58.83 13.64 0.22
CA LEU A 310 58.69 14.45 1.44
C LEU A 310 59.04 15.92 1.19
N ASP A 311 60.08 16.22 0.40
CA ASP A 311 60.40 17.61 0.03
C ASP A 311 59.21 18.26 -0.72
N LEU A 312 58.60 17.55 -1.67
CA LEU A 312 57.38 18.03 -2.35
C LEU A 312 56.22 18.26 -1.36
N ALA A 313 56.05 17.38 -0.37
CA ALA A 313 55.00 17.54 0.63
C ALA A 313 55.24 18.73 1.56
N LEU A 314 56.50 18.95 1.98
CA LEU A 314 56.90 20.07 2.82
C LEU A 314 56.68 21.40 2.10
N GLU A 315 57.07 21.49 0.82
CA GLU A 315 56.83 22.65 -0.03
C GLU A 315 55.32 22.91 -0.22
N ALA A 316 54.56 21.88 -0.62
CA ALA A 316 53.13 22.02 -0.90
C ALA A 316 52.29 22.38 0.34
N SER A 317 52.69 21.91 1.52
CA SER A 317 52.00 22.21 2.79
C SER A 317 52.43 23.54 3.43
N GLY A 318 53.53 24.13 2.97
CA GLY A 318 54.20 25.26 3.63
C GLY A 318 54.79 24.92 5.00
N CYS A 319 54.94 23.62 5.32
CA CYS A 319 55.55 23.14 6.56
C CYS A 319 57.09 23.23 6.57
N ASP A 320 57.69 23.67 5.47
CA ASP A 320 59.10 24.03 5.34
C ASP A 320 59.43 25.41 5.97
N SER A 321 58.42 26.27 6.15
CA SER A 321 58.58 27.62 6.68
C SER A 321 58.94 27.63 8.18
N ALA A 322 59.86 28.52 8.55
CA ALA A 322 60.34 28.70 9.94
C ALA A 322 59.24 29.15 10.94
N THR A 323 58.04 29.49 10.46
CA THR A 323 56.91 29.95 11.29
C THR A 323 55.96 28.82 11.73
N VAL A 324 56.23 27.58 11.34
CA VAL A 324 55.37 26.44 11.67
C VAL A 324 55.63 25.96 13.10
N LEU A 325 54.63 26.09 13.96
CA LEU A 325 54.68 25.77 15.41
C LEU A 325 55.04 24.30 15.72
N ALA A 326 54.66 23.37 14.84
CA ALA A 326 55.00 21.96 14.97
C ALA A 326 55.01 21.31 13.58
N LYS A 327 56.13 20.67 13.23
CA LYS A 327 56.24 19.89 12.00
C LYS A 327 55.41 18.60 12.08
N PRO A 328 54.90 18.10 10.94
CA PRO A 328 54.12 16.87 10.91
C PRO A 328 54.96 15.69 11.36
N ARG A 329 54.32 14.75 12.07
CA ARG A 329 54.92 13.44 12.35
C ARG A 329 54.76 12.56 11.12
N LEU A 330 55.75 11.74 10.81
CA LEU A 330 55.67 10.78 9.71
C LEU A 330 55.35 9.39 10.25
N LEU A 331 54.30 8.76 9.72
CA LEU A 331 53.97 7.36 9.93
C LEU A 331 54.34 6.56 8.68
N SER A 332 55.25 5.61 8.82
CA SER A 332 55.59 4.65 7.75
C SER A 332 55.52 3.21 8.25
N ASP A 333 55.51 2.28 7.30
CA ASP A 333 55.71 0.86 7.59
C ASP A 333 57.19 0.56 7.87
N ASN A 334 57.48 -0.73 8.06
CA ASN A 334 58.82 -1.25 8.28
C ASN A 334 59.45 -1.75 6.96
N GLY A 335 59.08 -1.17 5.82
CA GLY A 335 59.72 -1.45 4.53
C GLY A 335 61.19 -1.06 4.55
N SER A 336 62.02 -1.72 3.74
CA SER A 336 63.48 -1.48 3.71
C SER A 336 63.84 -0.03 3.40
N SER A 337 63.06 0.64 2.55
CA SER A 337 63.18 2.06 2.20
C SER A 337 62.93 2.99 3.39
N TYR A 338 62.13 2.54 4.35
CA TYR A 338 61.73 3.30 5.53
C TYR A 338 62.56 2.97 6.79
N ILE A 339 63.30 1.85 6.76
CA ILE A 339 64.26 1.47 7.80
C ILE A 339 65.66 2.05 7.52
N ALA A 340 65.93 2.48 6.29
CA ALA A 340 67.22 3.02 5.89
C ALA A 340 67.68 4.16 6.81
N GLY A 341 68.97 4.14 7.21
CA GLY A 341 69.58 5.19 8.02
C GLY A 341 69.43 6.57 7.37
N ASP A 342 69.62 6.63 6.05
CA ASP A 342 69.49 7.86 5.26
C ASP A 342 68.12 8.56 5.44
N LEU A 343 67.02 7.79 5.60
CA LEU A 343 65.71 8.38 5.86
C LEU A 343 65.61 8.91 7.29
N ALA A 344 66.18 8.19 8.27
CA ALA A 344 66.19 8.62 9.66
C ALA A 344 66.98 9.94 9.81
N ASP A 345 68.16 10.01 9.20
CA ASP A 345 69.00 11.22 9.17
C ASP A 345 68.28 12.38 8.50
N TYR A 346 67.60 12.14 7.37
CA TYR A 346 66.79 13.15 6.69
C TYR A 346 65.63 13.66 7.55
N ILE A 347 64.90 12.77 8.23
CA ILE A 347 63.77 13.16 9.09
C ILE A 347 64.26 14.00 10.27
N GLU A 348 65.40 13.63 10.85
CA GLU A 348 66.04 14.38 11.94
C GLU A 348 66.52 15.76 11.47
N ASP A 349 67.16 15.87 10.30
CA ASP A 349 67.58 17.14 9.68
C ASP A 349 66.37 18.06 9.42
N LYS A 350 65.27 17.50 8.93
CA LYS A 350 64.02 18.25 8.75
C LYS A 350 63.30 18.51 10.06
N GLY A 351 63.77 18.05 11.23
CA GLY A 351 63.15 18.28 12.54
C GLY A 351 61.75 17.66 12.66
N MET A 352 61.48 16.59 11.90
CA MET A 352 60.24 15.83 11.94
C MET A 352 60.40 14.64 12.90
N GLN A 353 59.29 14.09 13.39
CA GLN A 353 59.32 12.86 14.20
C GLN A 353 58.87 11.68 13.35
N HIS A 354 59.59 10.57 13.46
CA HIS A 354 59.22 9.31 12.80
C HIS A 354 58.51 8.38 13.78
N VAL A 355 57.26 8.04 13.48
CA VAL A 355 56.50 7.00 14.17
C VAL A 355 56.48 5.78 13.26
N ARG A 356 57.00 4.65 13.74
CA ARG A 356 56.91 3.38 13.02
C ARG A 356 55.70 2.60 13.50
N GLY A 357 55.01 1.92 12.59
CA GLY A 357 53.93 1.02 12.96
C GLY A 357 54.42 -0.04 13.95
N ALA A 358 53.92 -0.02 15.19
CA ALA A 358 54.22 -1.08 16.14
C ALA A 358 53.63 -2.41 15.62
N PRO A 359 54.33 -3.55 15.79
CA PRO A 359 53.75 -4.87 15.53
C PRO A 359 52.41 -4.96 16.29
N TYR A 360 51.34 -5.37 15.60
CA TYR A 360 49.96 -5.46 16.11
C TYR A 360 49.10 -4.18 16.13
N HIS A 361 49.51 -3.09 15.49
CA HIS A 361 48.65 -1.92 15.19
C HIS A 361 48.37 -1.71 13.69
N PRO A 362 47.84 -2.71 12.94
CA PRO A 362 47.54 -2.58 11.51
C PRO A 362 46.47 -1.54 11.18
N GLN A 363 45.81 -0.97 12.20
CA GLN A 363 44.73 -0.01 12.02
C GLN A 363 45.23 1.37 11.58
N THR A 364 46.45 1.81 11.93
CA THR A 364 46.89 3.17 11.62
C THR A 364 47.19 3.39 10.13
N GLN A 365 47.67 2.39 9.39
CA GLN A 365 48.03 2.52 7.96
C GLN A 365 46.88 2.19 6.99
N GLY A 366 45.74 1.72 7.48
CA GLY A 366 44.61 1.33 6.62
C GLY A 366 44.02 2.47 5.77
N LYS A 367 44.38 3.74 6.03
CA LYS A 367 43.93 4.88 5.22
C LYS A 367 44.65 4.94 3.88
N ILE A 368 45.99 4.91 3.89
CA ILE A 368 46.80 4.95 2.67
C ILE A 368 46.65 3.67 1.84
N GLU A 369 46.57 2.50 2.48
CA GLU A 369 46.31 1.23 1.79
C GLU A 369 44.96 1.25 1.05
N ARG A 370 43.91 1.74 1.72
CA ARG A 370 42.58 1.89 1.11
C ARG A 370 42.59 2.89 -0.04
N TRP A 371 43.38 3.96 0.09
CA TRP A 371 43.58 4.91 -0.99
C TRP A 371 44.25 4.24 -2.19
N HIS A 372 45.35 3.51 -1.98
CA HIS A 372 46.03 2.74 -3.03
C HIS A 372 45.09 1.76 -3.75
N GLN A 373 44.25 1.04 -3.00
CA GLN A 373 43.23 0.16 -3.59
C GLN A 373 42.22 0.93 -4.43
N THR A 374 41.70 2.05 -3.92
CA THR A 374 40.73 2.88 -4.65
C THR A 374 41.32 3.45 -5.94
N MET A 375 42.57 3.93 -5.88
CA MET A 375 43.31 4.43 -7.03
C MET A 375 43.55 3.33 -8.05
N LYS A 376 44.08 2.18 -7.62
CA LYS A 376 44.34 1.03 -8.51
C LYS A 376 43.09 0.55 -9.22
N ASN A 377 41.96 0.49 -8.52
CA ASN A 377 40.67 0.10 -9.11
C ASN A 377 40.18 1.06 -10.20
N ARG A 378 40.68 2.30 -10.25
CA ARG A 378 40.35 3.27 -11.30
C ARG A 378 41.41 3.28 -12.40
N VAL A 379 42.68 3.34 -12.01
CA VAL A 379 43.82 3.49 -12.92
C VAL A 379 44.08 2.19 -13.70
N LEU A 380 44.02 1.02 -13.06
CA LEU A 380 44.27 -0.27 -13.71
C LEU A 380 43.11 -0.80 -14.58
N LEU A 381 42.03 -0.02 -14.74
CA LEU A 381 41.01 -0.32 -15.75
C LEU A 381 41.55 -0.13 -17.17
N GLU A 382 42.64 0.64 -17.31
CA GLU A 382 43.30 0.95 -18.58
C GLU A 382 44.69 0.29 -18.65
N HIS A 383 45.15 0.05 -19.87
CA HIS A 383 46.50 -0.44 -20.13
C HIS A 383 47.41 0.73 -20.50
N TYR A 384 48.55 0.85 -19.80
CA TYR A 384 49.53 1.90 -20.04
C TYR A 384 50.72 1.38 -20.84
N PHE A 385 51.06 2.10 -21.90
CA PHE A 385 52.20 1.81 -22.77
C PHE A 385 53.33 2.84 -22.60
N LEU A 386 53.07 3.96 -21.94
CA LEU A 386 54.03 5.02 -21.65
C LEU A 386 53.95 5.43 -20.17
N PRO A 387 55.08 5.59 -19.46
CA PRO A 387 55.09 6.03 -18.07
C PRO A 387 54.44 7.40 -17.84
N GLY A 388 54.63 8.34 -18.77
CA GLY A 388 54.03 9.67 -18.68
C GLY A 388 52.49 9.66 -18.78
N ASP A 389 51.90 8.66 -19.45
CA ASP A 389 50.44 8.51 -19.49
C ASP A 389 49.91 8.03 -18.14
N LEU A 390 50.61 7.09 -17.51
CA LEU A 390 50.30 6.63 -16.15
C LEU A 390 50.39 7.79 -15.15
N GLU A 391 51.45 8.59 -15.22
CA GLU A 391 51.63 9.76 -14.36
C GLU A 391 50.48 10.77 -14.51
N ARG A 392 50.05 11.07 -15.75
CA ARG A 392 48.91 11.96 -16.00
C ARG A 392 47.59 11.41 -15.45
N GLN A 393 47.34 10.11 -15.57
CA GLN A 393 46.14 9.51 -15.00
C GLN A 393 46.15 9.50 -13.47
N ILE A 394 47.31 9.27 -12.85
CA ILE A 394 47.46 9.39 -11.38
C ILE A 394 47.21 10.83 -10.95
N ALA A 395 47.75 11.82 -11.67
CA ALA A 395 47.52 13.24 -11.39
C ALA A 395 46.03 13.60 -11.44
N ALA A 396 45.33 13.20 -12.50
CA ALA A 396 43.90 13.43 -12.66
C ALA A 396 43.08 12.73 -11.55
N PHE A 397 43.48 11.51 -11.16
CA PHE A 397 42.84 10.81 -10.05
C PHE A 397 43.05 11.51 -8.71
N VAL A 398 44.26 12.00 -8.43
CA VAL A 398 44.59 12.73 -7.20
C VAL A 398 43.79 14.02 -7.11
N ASP A 399 43.69 14.76 -8.21
CA ASP A 399 42.90 15.99 -8.28
C ASP A 399 41.42 15.72 -7.98
N TYR A 400 40.82 14.76 -8.69
CA TYR A 400 39.45 14.30 -8.42
C TYR A 400 39.26 13.83 -6.96
N TYR A 401 40.20 13.05 -6.44
CA TYR A 401 40.15 12.53 -5.07
C TYR A 401 40.18 13.65 -4.02
N ASN A 402 41.05 14.64 -4.21
CA ASN A 402 41.21 15.74 -3.26
C ASN A 402 40.07 16.77 -3.35
N ASN A 403 39.60 17.09 -4.55
CA ASN A 403 38.76 18.26 -4.81
C ASN A 403 37.29 17.94 -5.12
N GLU A 404 36.97 16.73 -5.56
CA GLU A 404 35.60 16.39 -6.00
C GLU A 404 35.00 15.21 -5.24
N ARG A 405 35.83 14.26 -4.79
CA ARG A 405 35.35 13.04 -4.13
C ARG A 405 34.86 13.33 -2.72
N TYR A 406 33.60 13.02 -2.44
CA TYR A 406 33.03 13.11 -1.09
C TYR A 406 33.33 11.88 -0.23
N HIS A 407 33.87 12.11 0.98
CA HIS A 407 34.22 11.06 1.92
C HIS A 407 33.23 10.96 3.08
N GLU A 408 32.64 9.77 3.26
CA GLU A 408 31.68 9.52 4.35
C GLU A 408 32.30 9.76 5.74
N SER A 409 33.54 9.31 5.95
CA SER A 409 34.25 9.51 7.22
C SER A 409 34.57 10.98 7.52
N LEU A 410 34.47 11.87 6.53
CA LEU A 410 34.67 13.31 6.67
C LEU A 410 33.33 14.07 6.69
N GLY A 411 32.21 13.38 6.92
CA GLY A 411 30.89 14.01 6.90
C GLY A 411 30.41 14.39 5.49
N ASN A 412 30.83 13.64 4.46
CA ASN A 412 30.62 13.95 3.06
C ASN A 412 31.22 15.30 2.65
N LEU A 413 32.41 15.60 3.15
CA LEU A 413 33.26 16.68 2.67
C LEU A 413 34.33 16.10 1.74
N THR A 414 34.92 16.97 0.91
CA THR A 414 36.12 16.62 0.13
C THR A 414 37.35 16.71 1.04
N PRO A 415 38.44 15.96 0.75
CA PRO A 415 39.68 16.10 1.50
C PRO A 415 40.20 17.54 1.51
N ALA A 416 40.08 18.27 0.40
CA ALA A 416 40.47 19.68 0.31
C ALA A 416 39.65 20.59 1.23
N ASP A 417 38.34 20.35 1.37
CA ASP A 417 37.50 21.13 2.30
C ASP A 417 37.97 21.01 3.75
N VAL A 418 38.42 19.81 4.15
CA VAL A 418 38.92 19.56 5.50
C VAL A 418 40.33 20.12 5.68
N TYR A 419 41.21 19.90 4.70
CA TYR A 419 42.61 20.34 4.76
C TYR A 419 42.72 21.87 4.84
N PHE A 420 41.95 22.60 4.03
CA PHE A 420 41.95 24.07 4.01
C PHE A 420 40.98 24.71 5.02
N GLY A 421 40.41 23.94 5.96
CA GLY A 421 39.60 24.47 7.05
C GLY A 421 38.21 24.99 6.66
N ARG A 422 37.66 24.56 5.51
CA ARG A 422 36.32 24.95 5.03
C ARG A 422 35.19 24.05 5.57
N ALA A 423 35.55 22.97 6.26
CA ALA A 423 34.63 21.94 6.74
C ALA A 423 33.44 22.50 7.55
N GLU A 424 33.70 23.26 8.61
CA GLU A 424 32.65 23.78 9.49
C GLU A 424 31.69 24.72 8.77
N GLN A 425 32.23 25.57 7.88
CA GLN A 425 31.44 26.50 7.08
C GLN A 425 30.47 25.76 6.15
N ILE A 426 30.95 24.74 5.42
CA ILE A 426 30.13 23.96 4.49
C ILE A 426 29.05 23.18 5.24
N LEU A 427 29.40 22.55 6.36
CA LEU A 427 28.43 21.80 7.17
C LEU A 427 27.34 22.72 7.74
N LYS A 428 27.71 23.92 8.21
CA LYS A 428 26.75 24.92 8.66
C LYS A 428 25.82 25.37 7.53
N GLN A 429 26.37 25.66 6.35
CA GLN A 429 25.57 26.04 5.19
C GLN A 429 24.57 24.94 4.80
N ARG A 430 24.99 23.67 4.81
CA ARG A 430 24.09 22.53 4.54
C ARG A 430 22.95 22.41 5.55
N GLU A 431 23.22 22.64 6.84
CA GLU A 431 22.17 22.61 7.87
C GLU A 431 21.18 23.78 7.72
N GLU A 432 21.66 24.96 7.31
CA GLU A 432 20.80 26.10 6.96
C GLU A 432 19.93 25.80 5.73
N ILE A 433 20.51 25.24 4.66
CA ILE A 433 19.78 24.81 3.45
C ILE A 433 18.69 23.81 3.82
N LYS A 434 19.03 22.81 4.64
CA LYS A 434 18.09 21.81 5.14
C LYS A 434 16.96 22.45 5.92
N SER A 435 17.26 23.33 6.88
CA SER A 435 16.24 24.04 7.67
C SER A 435 15.29 24.85 6.78
N LYS A 436 15.82 25.61 5.81
CA LYS A 436 15.03 26.36 4.81
C LYS A 436 14.15 25.44 3.96
N THR A 437 14.71 24.33 3.48
CA THR A 437 13.99 23.34 2.67
C THR A 437 12.83 22.73 3.45
N MET A 438 13.05 22.36 4.71
CA MET A 438 12.02 21.78 5.58
C MET A 438 10.89 22.77 5.86
N LEU A 439 11.21 24.05 6.08
CA LEU A 439 10.20 25.11 6.22
C LEU A 439 9.38 25.30 4.93
N LYS A 440 10.05 25.36 3.77
CA LYS A 440 9.39 25.50 2.46
C LYS A 440 8.39 24.37 2.20
N ARG A 441 8.75 23.12 2.53
CA ARG A 441 7.86 21.96 2.41
C ARG A 441 6.65 22.04 3.34
N ARG A 442 6.86 22.45 4.60
CA ARG A 442 5.76 22.64 5.56
C ARG A 442 4.77 23.70 5.10
N LEU A 443 5.27 24.85 4.64
CA LEU A 443 4.43 25.93 4.15
C LEU A 443 3.60 25.47 2.94
N ARG A 444 4.24 24.78 1.99
CA ARG A 444 3.55 24.21 0.83
C ARG A 444 2.43 23.24 1.22
N HIS A 445 2.71 22.32 2.15
CA HIS A 445 1.70 21.38 2.64
C HIS A 445 0.53 22.09 3.33
N GLN A 446 0.79 23.16 4.08
CA GLN A 446 -0.27 23.97 4.68
C GLN A 446 -1.13 24.67 3.62
N THR A 447 -0.52 25.22 2.57
CA THR A 447 -1.26 25.89 1.48
C THR A 447 -2.05 24.92 0.60
N GLU A 448 -1.59 23.67 0.44
CA GLU A 448 -2.29 22.66 -0.37
C GLU A 448 -3.45 21.99 0.39
N ASN A 449 -3.48 22.06 1.72
CA ASN A 449 -4.54 21.48 2.57
C ASN A 449 -5.44 22.53 3.26
N ALA A 450 -5.17 23.81 3.05
CA ALA A 450 -6.07 24.91 3.44
C ALA A 450 -7.10 25.15 2.33
#